data_AF-A0A2K8SMN0-F1
#
_entry.id   AF-A0A2K8SMN0-F1
#
_cell.length_a   1.000
_cell.length_b   1.000
_cell.length_c   1.000
_cell.angle_alpha   90.00
_cell.angle_beta   90.00
_cell.angle_gamma   90.00
#
_symmetry.space_group_name_H-M   'P 1'
#
loop_
_entity.id
_entity.type
_entity.pdbx_description
1 polymer ?
#
loop_
_entity_poly.entity_id
_entity_poly.type
_entity_poly.pdbx_seq_one_letter_code
_entity_poly.pdbx_strand_id
1 'polypeptide(L)'
;MNELDQKLLDESGDMLLHPIAFYDELDRTELRIWCSHRGRYTLPTVELVAWLREVIGRRTCIEIAAGKGDLARHLGIKATDSYMQEIPLIKGIYEKARQATTNPPADVERLEASEAIAKYRPQVVLGSWVSGQSLATVAGVDEEYVVSHSDYIHIGNRGTHEQKSLREMPHEEYVFPFITRAKNPNENVIWVWRK
;
A
#
# COMPACT_ATOMS: atom_id res chain seq x y z
N MET A 1 11.39 -18.32 -14.61
CA MET A 1 11.53 -16.90 -14.22
C MET A 1 10.56 -16.12 -15.11
N ASN A 2 9.60 -15.42 -14.52
CA ASN A 2 8.55 -14.74 -15.29
C ASN A 2 9.16 -13.53 -16.02
N GLU A 3 8.77 -13.26 -17.26
CA GLU A 3 9.20 -12.09 -18.03
C GLU A 3 8.94 -10.78 -17.28
N LEU A 4 7.82 -10.70 -16.56
CA LEU A 4 7.49 -9.55 -15.73
C LEU A 4 8.42 -9.41 -14.52
N ASP A 5 9.01 -10.49 -13.99
CA ASP A 5 10.02 -10.36 -12.93
C ASP A 5 11.26 -9.65 -13.47
N GLN A 6 11.72 -9.99 -14.67
CA GLN A 6 12.91 -9.39 -15.29
C GLN A 6 12.70 -7.91 -15.62
N LYS A 7 11.46 -7.53 -15.93
CA LYS A 7 11.08 -6.17 -16.30
C LYS A 7 10.82 -5.27 -15.08
N LEU A 8 10.26 -5.83 -14.01
CA LEU A 8 9.73 -5.06 -12.89
C LEU A 8 10.58 -5.12 -11.64
N LEU A 9 11.48 -6.11 -11.51
CA LEU A 9 12.26 -6.31 -10.29
C LEU A 9 13.75 -6.17 -10.54
N ASP A 10 14.45 -5.67 -9.53
CA ASP A 10 15.91 -5.74 -9.47
C ASP A 10 16.41 -7.11 -8.98
N GLU A 11 17.72 -7.25 -8.84
CA GLU A 11 18.37 -8.48 -8.37
C GLU A 11 18.00 -8.87 -6.94
N SER A 12 17.57 -7.91 -6.12
CA SER A 12 17.11 -8.12 -4.74
C SER A 12 15.62 -8.49 -4.67
N GLY A 13 14.92 -8.41 -5.81
CA GLY A 13 13.49 -8.66 -5.90
C GLY A 13 12.62 -7.45 -5.56
N ASP A 14 13.23 -6.27 -5.44
CA ASP A 14 12.55 -4.99 -5.19
C ASP A 14 12.01 -4.39 -6.49
N MET A 15 10.91 -3.64 -6.40
CA MET A 15 10.32 -3.00 -7.57
C MET A 15 11.24 -1.93 -8.16
N LEU A 16 11.52 -2.03 -9.45
CA LEU A 16 12.09 -0.95 -10.24
C LEU A 16 11.10 0.21 -10.37
N LEU A 17 11.61 1.43 -10.41
CA LEU A 17 10.80 2.63 -10.62
C LEU A 17 10.65 2.92 -12.11
N HIS A 18 9.44 2.71 -12.63
CA HIS A 18 9.09 2.98 -14.02
C HIS A 18 8.05 4.11 -14.14
N PRO A 19 8.05 4.89 -15.23
CA PRO A 19 6.96 5.83 -15.49
C PRO A 19 5.66 5.08 -15.81
N ILE A 20 4.51 5.74 -15.68
CA ILE A 20 3.21 5.12 -16.01
C ILE A 20 3.17 4.62 -17.45
N ALA A 21 3.75 5.37 -18.38
CA ALA A 21 3.80 5.02 -19.81
C ALA A 21 4.43 3.64 -20.07
N PHE A 22 5.38 3.20 -19.24
CA PHE A 22 5.94 1.85 -19.35
C PHE A 22 4.89 0.76 -19.10
N TYR A 23 3.97 1.01 -18.17
CA TYR A 23 2.91 0.06 -17.81
C TYR A 23 1.76 0.04 -18.83
N ASP A 24 1.64 1.06 -19.68
CA ASP A 24 0.65 1.11 -20.76
C ASP A 24 0.99 0.12 -21.88
N GLU A 25 2.26 -0.27 -22.00
CA GLU A 25 2.74 -1.27 -22.97
C GLU A 25 2.54 -2.72 -22.48
N LEU A 26 2.18 -2.92 -21.21
CA LEU A 26 2.01 -4.24 -20.61
C LEU A 26 0.55 -4.70 -20.69
N ASP A 27 0.34 -6.01 -20.88
CA ASP A 27 -1.00 -6.58 -20.73
C ASP A 27 -1.49 -6.43 -19.29
N ARG A 28 -2.64 -5.78 -19.15
CA ARG A 28 -3.22 -5.45 -17.84
C ARG A 28 -3.66 -6.68 -17.06
N THR A 29 -4.09 -7.74 -17.76
CA THR A 29 -4.55 -8.97 -17.12
C THR A 29 -3.35 -9.74 -16.56
N GLU A 30 -2.29 -9.88 -17.34
CA GLU A 30 -1.03 -10.49 -16.94
C GLU A 30 -0.39 -9.75 -15.77
N LEU A 31 -0.32 -8.42 -15.85
CA LEU A 31 0.22 -7.59 -14.77
C LEU A 31 -0.56 -7.79 -13.46
N ARG A 32 -1.90 -7.84 -13.52
CA ARG A 32 -2.75 -8.06 -12.34
C ARG A 32 -2.54 -9.45 -11.74
N ILE A 33 -2.42 -10.48 -12.58
CA ILE A 33 -2.13 -11.86 -12.15
C ILE A 33 -0.76 -11.90 -11.49
N TRP A 34 0.24 -11.29 -12.11
CA TRP A 34 1.59 -11.17 -11.57
C TRP A 34 1.60 -10.48 -10.20
N CYS A 35 0.90 -9.35 -10.06
CA CYS A 35 0.76 -8.65 -8.78
C CYS A 35 0.18 -9.55 -7.69
N SER A 36 -0.85 -10.35 -8.05
CA SER A 36 -1.48 -11.29 -7.12
C SER A 36 -0.55 -12.43 -6.69
N HIS A 37 0.30 -12.92 -7.60
CA HIS A 37 1.31 -13.94 -7.30
C HIS A 37 2.53 -13.39 -6.54
N ARG A 38 2.82 -12.10 -6.66
CA ARG A 38 3.93 -11.44 -5.98
C ARG A 38 3.54 -10.72 -4.68
N GLY A 39 2.25 -10.74 -4.33
CA GLY A 39 1.74 -10.05 -3.14
C GLY A 39 1.88 -8.53 -3.24
N ARG A 40 1.75 -7.97 -4.45
CA ARG A 40 1.85 -6.53 -4.72
C ARG A 40 0.49 -5.93 -5.02
N TYR A 41 0.21 -4.78 -4.42
CA TYR A 41 -1.11 -4.15 -4.48
C TYR A 41 -1.08 -2.80 -5.19
N THR A 42 -0.08 -1.98 -4.89
CA THR A 42 0.27 -0.77 -5.63
C THR A 42 1.68 -0.94 -6.18
N LEU A 43 1.92 -0.51 -7.41
CA LEU A 43 3.24 -0.50 -8.02
C LEU A 43 3.78 0.93 -7.97
N PRO A 44 5.03 1.15 -7.52
CA PRO A 44 5.64 2.46 -7.55
C PRO A 44 5.79 2.93 -9.00
N THR A 45 5.37 4.16 -9.27
CA THR A 45 5.67 4.85 -10.52
C THR A 45 6.35 6.18 -10.24
N VAL A 46 7.06 6.70 -11.24
CA VAL A 46 7.74 8.01 -11.13
C VAL A 46 6.75 9.10 -10.70
N GLU A 47 5.56 9.10 -11.28
CA GLU A 47 4.51 10.09 -11.07
C GLU A 47 3.87 9.95 -9.70
N LEU A 48 3.56 8.72 -9.27
CA LEU A 48 3.02 8.48 -7.93
C LEU A 48 4.01 8.89 -6.85
N VAL A 49 5.29 8.53 -7.01
CA VAL A 49 6.35 8.90 -6.05
C VAL A 49 6.57 10.41 -6.05
N ALA A 50 6.58 11.07 -7.21
CA ALA A 50 6.70 12.52 -7.30
C ALA A 50 5.54 13.23 -6.59
N TRP A 51 4.30 12.80 -6.86
CA TRP A 51 3.11 13.36 -6.20
C TRP A 51 3.14 13.15 -4.69
N LEU A 52 3.50 11.95 -4.21
CA LEU A 52 3.63 11.67 -2.78
C LEU A 52 4.69 12.56 -2.13
N ARG A 53 5.85 12.77 -2.77
CA ARG A 53 6.89 13.67 -2.26
C ARG A 53 6.41 15.11 -2.15
N GLU A 54 5.65 15.60 -3.12
CA GLU A 54 5.05 16.93 -3.07
C GLU A 54 4.04 17.04 -1.93
N VAL A 55 3.10 16.08 -1.84
CA VAL A 55 2.04 16.07 -0.84
C VAL A 55 2.55 15.82 0.57
N ILE A 56 3.65 15.09 0.76
CA ILE A 56 4.34 14.93 2.05
C ILE A 56 5.16 16.18 2.36
N GLY A 57 5.88 16.73 1.38
CA GLY A 57 6.76 17.87 1.55
C GLY A 57 7.91 17.57 2.52
N ARG A 58 8.13 18.45 3.49
CA ARG A 58 9.21 18.32 4.50
C ARG A 58 8.78 17.59 5.78
N ARG A 59 7.56 17.05 5.83
CA ARG A 59 7.02 16.39 7.01
C ARG A 59 7.64 15.02 7.21
N THR A 60 7.78 14.59 8.47
CA THR A 60 8.16 13.21 8.77
C THR A 60 7.06 12.25 8.32
N CYS A 61 7.43 11.19 7.62
CA CYS A 61 6.50 10.21 7.09
C CYS A 61 6.95 8.77 7.33
N ILE A 62 6.00 7.89 7.58
CA ILE A 62 6.17 6.43 7.58
C ILE A 62 5.10 5.79 6.70
N GLU A 63 5.41 4.63 6.13
CA GLU A 63 4.42 3.73 5.52
C GLU A 63 4.02 2.65 6.53
N ILE A 64 2.72 2.46 6.76
CA ILE A 64 2.16 1.35 7.57
C ILE A 64 1.52 0.30 6.67
N ALA A 65 1.46 -0.94 7.16
CA ALA A 65 1.00 -2.11 6.38
C ALA A 65 1.70 -2.16 4.99
N ALA A 66 3.01 -1.90 5.00
CA ALA A 66 3.79 -1.65 3.80
C ALA A 66 3.96 -2.91 2.92
N GLY A 67 3.64 -4.10 3.43
CA GLY A 67 3.83 -5.35 2.71
C GLY A 67 5.27 -5.51 2.26
N LYS A 68 5.51 -5.39 0.95
CA LYS A 68 6.87 -5.49 0.37
C LYS A 68 7.76 -4.28 0.62
N GLY A 69 7.21 -3.13 1.03
CA GLY A 69 7.97 -1.89 1.26
C GLY A 69 8.40 -1.17 -0.03
N ASP A 70 7.85 -1.55 -1.19
CA ASP A 70 8.26 -1.02 -2.50
C ASP A 70 8.09 0.51 -2.57
N LEU A 71 6.96 1.06 -2.07
CA LEU A 71 6.72 2.51 -2.07
C LEU A 71 7.65 3.24 -1.10
N ALA A 72 7.77 2.75 0.14
CA ALA A 72 8.66 3.35 1.14
C ALA A 72 10.11 3.47 0.67
N ARG A 73 10.66 2.44 -0.01
CA ARG A 73 12.03 2.49 -0.56
C ARG A 73 12.21 3.63 -1.55
N HIS A 74 11.30 3.78 -2.51
CA HIS A 74 11.36 4.87 -3.48
C HIS A 74 11.12 6.25 -2.87
N LEU A 75 10.38 6.32 -1.77
CA LEU A 75 10.17 7.55 -1.02
C LEU A 75 11.32 7.88 -0.05
N GLY A 76 12.17 6.91 0.27
CA GLY A 76 13.21 7.04 1.29
C GLY A 76 12.64 7.21 2.71
N ILE A 77 11.47 6.62 2.98
CA ILE A 77 10.80 6.67 4.29
C ILE A 77 10.86 5.32 4.99
N LYS A 78 10.55 5.30 6.28
CA LYS A 78 10.46 4.05 7.05
C LYS A 78 9.18 3.29 6.70
N ALA A 79 9.27 1.97 6.61
CA ALA A 79 8.14 1.07 6.41
C ALA A 79 7.92 0.18 7.63
N THR A 80 6.65 -0.05 7.98
CA THR A 80 6.25 -1.03 8.99
C THR A 80 5.11 -1.92 8.49
N ASP A 81 5.06 -3.15 8.99
CA ASP A 81 3.97 -4.09 8.75
C ASP A 81 3.77 -4.95 10.00
N SER A 82 2.55 -5.38 10.30
CA SER A 82 2.29 -6.26 11.46
C SER A 82 2.70 -7.71 11.24
N TYR A 83 2.93 -8.08 9.97
CA TYR A 83 3.15 -9.44 9.50
C TYR A 83 1.92 -10.31 9.75
N MET A 84 0.72 -9.70 9.83
CA MET A 84 -0.52 -10.43 10.12
C MET A 84 -0.80 -11.55 9.11
N GLN A 85 -0.33 -11.42 7.86
CA GLN A 85 -0.49 -12.43 6.82
C GLN A 85 0.38 -13.68 7.03
N GLU A 86 1.34 -13.64 7.95
CA GLU A 86 2.13 -14.81 8.36
C GLU A 86 1.45 -15.64 9.45
N ILE A 87 0.41 -15.10 10.10
CA ILE A 87 -0.39 -15.83 11.09
C ILE A 87 -1.03 -17.04 10.38
N PRO A 88 -0.88 -18.28 10.89
CA PRO A 88 -1.29 -19.48 10.17
C PRO A 88 -2.74 -19.47 9.66
N LEU A 89 -3.66 -18.92 10.46
CA LEU A 89 -5.07 -18.79 10.07
C LEU A 89 -5.26 -17.84 8.88
N ILE A 90 -4.62 -16.68 8.91
CA ILE A 90 -4.69 -15.68 7.84
C ILE A 90 -3.99 -16.21 6.60
N LYS A 91 -2.79 -16.76 6.75
CA LYS A 91 -2.04 -17.41 5.67
C LYS A 91 -2.88 -18.47 4.95
N GLY A 92 -3.57 -19.33 5.70
CA GLY A 92 -4.46 -20.35 5.14
C GLY A 92 -5.65 -19.79 4.35
N ILE A 93 -6.15 -18.59 4.68
CA ILE A 93 -7.18 -17.89 3.90
C ILE A 93 -6.60 -17.46 2.54
N TYR A 94 -5.42 -16.87 2.53
CA TYR A 94 -4.72 -16.43 1.31
C TYR A 94 -4.38 -17.61 0.39
N GLU A 95 -3.87 -18.71 0.96
CA GLU A 95 -3.56 -19.95 0.22
C GLU A 95 -4.80 -20.54 -0.46
N LYS A 96 -5.93 -20.62 0.26
CA LYS A 96 -7.22 -21.08 -0.32
C LYS A 96 -7.70 -20.17 -1.44
N ALA A 97 -7.48 -18.86 -1.33
CA ALA A 97 -7.81 -17.87 -2.35
C ALA A 97 -6.79 -17.84 -3.52
N ARG A 98 -5.73 -18.66 -3.47
CA ARG A 98 -4.61 -18.66 -4.42
C ARG A 98 -3.95 -17.28 -4.56
N GLN A 99 -3.93 -16.51 -3.47
CA GLN A 99 -3.26 -15.22 -3.39
C GLN A 99 -1.98 -15.36 -2.60
N ALA A 100 -0.89 -14.75 -3.08
CA ALA A 100 0.35 -14.70 -2.31
C ALA A 100 0.20 -13.73 -1.15
N THR A 101 0.78 -14.10 0.00
CA THR A 101 0.99 -13.17 1.11
C THR A 101 2.10 -12.19 0.76
N THR A 102 2.07 -11.00 1.38
CA THR A 102 3.05 -9.93 1.11
C THR A 102 4.46 -10.33 1.53
N ASN A 103 4.63 -11.17 2.55
CA ASN A 103 5.94 -11.64 3.08
C ASN A 103 6.95 -10.47 3.18
N PRO A 104 6.75 -9.55 4.14
CA PRO A 104 7.57 -8.35 4.25
C PRO A 104 9.06 -8.68 4.45
N PRO A 105 9.97 -8.01 3.72
CA PRO A 105 11.41 -8.19 3.88
C PRO A 105 11.93 -7.56 5.18
N ALA A 106 13.19 -7.85 5.53
CA ALA A 106 13.78 -7.49 6.83
C ALA A 106 13.92 -5.97 7.08
N ASP A 107 13.90 -5.16 6.03
CA ASP A 107 13.94 -3.69 6.10
C ASP A 107 12.55 -3.07 6.34
N VAL A 108 11.47 -3.86 6.25
CA VAL A 108 10.14 -3.49 6.75
C VAL A 108 10.08 -3.90 8.21
N GLU A 109 9.96 -2.92 9.10
CA GLU A 109 9.97 -3.23 10.53
C GLU A 109 8.65 -3.88 10.96
N ARG A 110 8.74 -4.98 11.72
CA ARG A 110 7.56 -5.65 12.27
C ARG A 110 6.96 -4.85 13.43
N LEU A 111 5.96 -4.03 13.14
CA LEU A 111 5.20 -3.21 14.10
C LEU A 111 3.76 -3.05 13.65
N GLU A 112 2.82 -3.09 14.61
CA GLU A 112 1.46 -2.63 14.35
C GLU A 112 1.45 -1.12 14.07
N ALA A 113 0.44 -0.65 13.33
CA ALA A 113 0.36 0.75 12.92
C ALA A 113 0.37 1.72 14.12
N SER A 114 -0.36 1.40 15.20
CA SER A 114 -0.40 2.22 16.40
C SER A 114 0.94 2.28 17.13
N GLU A 115 1.68 1.17 17.17
CA GLU A 115 3.03 1.10 17.74
C GLU A 115 4.03 1.91 16.90
N ALA A 116 3.94 1.80 15.57
CA ALA A 116 4.77 2.57 14.65
C ALA A 116 4.53 4.08 14.80
N ILE A 117 3.27 4.51 14.92
CA ILE A 117 2.90 5.90 15.18
C ILE A 117 3.44 6.37 16.54
N ALA A 118 3.28 5.57 17.60
CA ALA A 118 3.77 5.93 18.93
C ALA A 118 5.31 6.06 18.96
N LYS A 119 6.02 5.17 18.26
CA LYS A 119 7.48 5.14 18.16
C LYS A 119 8.04 6.29 17.33
N TYR A 120 7.52 6.48 16.11
CA TYR A 120 8.09 7.40 15.14
C TYR A 120 7.50 8.81 15.20
N ARG A 121 6.31 8.96 15.80
CA ARG A 121 5.55 10.23 15.87
C ARG A 121 5.54 10.95 14.52
N PRO A 122 5.12 10.27 13.43
CA PRO A 122 5.11 10.87 12.10
C PRO A 122 4.13 12.03 12.05
N GLN A 123 4.38 12.97 11.14
CA GLN A 123 3.40 13.99 10.78
C GLN A 123 2.45 13.48 9.70
N VAL A 124 2.91 12.56 8.84
CA VAL A 124 2.14 11.93 7.77
C VAL A 124 2.29 10.42 7.84
N VAL A 125 1.18 9.69 7.77
CA VAL A 125 1.16 8.24 7.61
C VAL A 125 0.68 7.91 6.20
N LEU A 126 1.44 7.07 5.50
CA LEU A 126 1.07 6.49 4.21
C LEU A 126 0.56 5.06 4.43
N GLY A 127 -0.57 4.73 3.83
CA GLY A 127 -1.08 3.36 3.75
C GLY A 127 -1.49 3.02 2.32
N SER A 128 -1.03 1.90 1.78
CA SER A 128 -1.41 1.44 0.44
C SER A 128 -2.18 0.14 0.52
N TRP A 129 -3.45 0.16 0.08
CA TRP A 129 -4.37 -0.99 0.16
C TRP A 129 -4.52 -1.55 1.57
N VAL A 130 -4.58 -0.64 2.55
CA VAL A 130 -4.71 -1.02 3.95
C VAL A 130 -6.10 -1.60 4.17
N SER A 131 -6.16 -2.81 4.72
CA SER A 131 -7.39 -3.35 5.29
C SER A 131 -7.60 -2.72 6.66
N GLY A 132 -8.65 -1.89 6.77
CA GLY A 132 -9.09 -1.38 8.07
C GLY A 132 -9.67 -2.50 8.93
N GLN A 133 -9.76 -2.25 10.24
CA GLN A 133 -10.57 -3.12 11.10
C GLN A 133 -12.02 -3.10 10.65
N SER A 134 -12.68 -4.25 10.69
CA SER A 134 -14.12 -4.35 10.48
C SER A 134 -14.76 -4.86 11.77
N LEU A 135 -16.04 -4.55 11.99
CA LEU A 135 -16.81 -5.11 13.11
C LEU A 135 -16.77 -6.65 13.17
N ALA A 136 -16.49 -7.32 12.04
CA ALA A 136 -16.36 -8.77 11.94
C ALA A 136 -14.94 -9.29 12.22
N THR A 137 -13.92 -8.43 12.20
CA THR A 137 -12.52 -8.81 12.37
C THR A 137 -11.77 -7.78 13.22
N VAL A 138 -11.35 -8.17 14.42
CA VAL A 138 -10.37 -7.43 15.28
C VAL A 138 -8.96 -7.40 14.63
N ALA A 139 -8.87 -7.73 13.34
CA ALA A 139 -7.64 -7.77 12.56
C ALA A 139 -7.70 -6.66 11.51
N GLY A 140 -6.61 -5.91 11.39
CA GLY A 140 -6.49 -4.75 10.51
C GLY A 140 -6.02 -3.51 11.25
N VAL A 141 -5.77 -2.44 10.51
CA VAL A 141 -5.35 -1.15 11.08
C VAL A 141 -6.55 -0.43 11.68
N ASP A 142 -6.40 0.06 12.91
CA ASP A 142 -7.29 1.06 13.50
C ASP A 142 -7.02 2.41 12.82
N GLU A 143 -7.71 2.67 11.71
CA GLU A 143 -7.44 3.87 10.91
C GLU A 143 -7.98 5.16 11.58
N GLU A 144 -8.93 5.05 12.52
CA GLU A 144 -9.37 6.18 13.36
C GLU A 144 -8.25 6.63 14.31
N TYR A 145 -7.49 5.67 14.86
CA TYR A 145 -6.26 5.98 15.59
C TYR A 145 -5.24 6.69 14.70
N VAL A 146 -5.09 6.27 13.43
CA VAL A 146 -4.15 6.91 12.50
C VAL A 146 -4.49 8.38 12.28
N VAL A 147 -5.73 8.69 11.88
CA VAL A 147 -6.15 10.07 11.56
C VAL A 147 -6.19 10.99 12.78
N SER A 148 -6.40 10.45 13.98
CA SER A 148 -6.33 11.25 15.22
C SER A 148 -4.90 11.62 15.63
N HIS A 149 -3.88 10.97 15.06
CA HIS A 149 -2.48 11.18 15.41
C HIS A 149 -1.65 11.84 14.30
N SER A 150 -1.98 11.64 13.02
CA SER A 150 -1.23 12.13 11.86
C SER A 150 -2.15 12.51 10.69
N ASP A 151 -1.65 13.30 9.73
CA ASP A 151 -2.24 13.31 8.39
C ASP A 151 -2.18 11.87 7.83
N TYR A 152 -3.24 11.42 7.17
CA TYR A 152 -3.30 10.07 6.61
C TYR A 152 -3.48 10.14 5.10
N ILE A 153 -2.57 9.51 4.36
CA ILE A 153 -2.66 9.29 2.92
C ILE A 153 -2.97 7.82 2.70
N HIS A 154 -4.15 7.52 2.17
CA HIS A 154 -4.55 6.16 1.81
C HIS A 154 -4.64 6.01 0.30
N ILE A 155 -3.78 5.15 -0.27
CA ILE A 155 -3.84 4.77 -1.69
C ILE A 155 -4.72 3.53 -1.80
N GLY A 156 -5.79 3.60 -2.59
CA GLY A 156 -6.62 2.43 -2.80
C GLY A 156 -7.49 2.52 -4.05
N ASN A 157 -8.66 1.93 -3.93
CA ASN A 157 -9.61 1.71 -5.02
C ASN A 157 -11.03 1.77 -4.46
N ARG A 158 -11.92 2.53 -5.09
CA ARG A 158 -13.28 2.82 -4.57
C ARG A 158 -14.07 1.55 -4.34
N GLY A 159 -14.18 0.65 -5.31
CA GLY A 159 -14.93 -0.60 -5.14
C GLY A 159 -14.33 -1.54 -4.10
N THR A 160 -13.01 -1.52 -3.89
CA THR A 160 -12.37 -2.37 -2.87
C THR A 160 -12.51 -1.81 -1.46
N HIS A 161 -12.45 -0.49 -1.30
CA HIS A 161 -12.41 0.18 0.01
C HIS A 161 -13.68 0.99 0.29
N GLU A 162 -14.80 0.60 -0.35
CA GLU A 162 -16.07 1.33 -0.29
C GLU A 162 -16.61 1.44 1.15
N GLN A 163 -16.41 0.40 1.95
CA GLN A 163 -17.01 0.21 3.28
C GLN A 163 -16.18 0.74 4.45
N LYS A 164 -15.13 1.55 4.21
CA LYS A 164 -14.32 2.14 5.28
C LYS A 164 -15.10 3.20 6.06
N SER A 165 -15.14 3.10 7.39
CA SER A 165 -15.79 4.10 8.28
C SER A 165 -15.21 5.50 8.10
N LEU A 166 -13.89 5.60 7.87
CA LEU A 166 -13.19 6.87 7.62
C LEU A 166 -13.77 7.71 6.47
N ARG A 167 -14.54 7.13 5.55
CA ARG A 167 -15.15 7.87 4.45
C ARG A 167 -16.19 8.91 4.91
N GLU A 168 -16.75 8.75 6.10
CA GLU A 168 -17.70 9.72 6.67
C GLU A 168 -16.98 10.97 7.21
N MET A 169 -15.67 10.88 7.46
CA MET A 169 -14.86 12.02 7.89
C MET A 169 -14.49 12.92 6.70
N PRO A 170 -14.36 14.25 6.89
CA PRO A 170 -13.87 15.15 5.85
C PRO A 170 -12.50 14.73 5.33
N HIS A 171 -12.38 14.61 4.01
CA HIS A 171 -11.16 14.22 3.33
C HIS A 171 -11.08 14.82 1.94
N GLU A 172 -9.88 14.84 1.39
CA GLU A 172 -9.61 15.21 0.02
C GLU A 172 -9.45 13.94 -0.83
N GLU A 173 -9.97 13.94 -2.05
CA GLU A 173 -9.80 12.85 -3.00
C GLU A 173 -8.96 13.31 -4.19
N TYR A 174 -7.96 12.50 -4.53
CA TYR A 174 -7.06 12.73 -5.65
C TYR A 174 -7.18 11.58 -6.64
N VAL A 175 -7.48 11.92 -7.89
CA VAL A 175 -7.62 10.98 -8.99
C VAL A 175 -6.67 11.40 -10.10
N PHE A 176 -5.64 10.59 -10.28
CA PHE A 176 -4.70 10.67 -11.40
C PHE A 176 -4.22 9.25 -11.73
N PRO A 177 -3.58 9.04 -12.88
CA PRO A 177 -3.14 7.69 -13.25
C PRO A 177 -2.08 7.18 -12.26
N PHE A 178 -2.29 5.98 -11.72
CA PHE A 178 -1.28 5.19 -10.99
C PHE A 178 -1.64 3.70 -11.07
N ILE A 179 -0.65 2.85 -10.85
CA ILE A 179 -0.77 1.41 -11.15
C ILE A 179 -1.04 0.61 -9.87
N THR A 180 -2.13 -0.15 -9.90
CA THR A 180 -2.50 -1.09 -8.83
C THR A 180 -2.93 -2.43 -9.42
N ARG A 181 -3.12 -3.41 -8.54
CA ARG A 181 -3.71 -4.71 -8.89
C ARG A 181 -5.24 -4.67 -9.03
N ALA A 182 -5.88 -3.50 -8.97
CA ALA A 182 -7.33 -3.40 -9.04
C ALA A 182 -7.88 -4.03 -10.32
N LYS A 183 -9.05 -4.67 -10.21
CA LYS A 183 -9.79 -5.15 -11.39
C LYS A 183 -10.29 -3.97 -12.23
N ASN A 184 -10.74 -2.89 -11.58
CA ASN A 184 -11.14 -1.65 -12.23
C ASN A 184 -10.15 -0.53 -11.87
N PRO A 185 -9.12 -0.27 -12.67
CA PRO A 185 -8.12 0.76 -12.38
C PRO A 185 -8.69 2.19 -12.44
N ASN A 186 -9.81 2.41 -13.12
CA ASN A 186 -10.48 3.73 -13.16
C ASN A 186 -11.09 4.14 -11.81
N GLU A 187 -11.21 3.19 -10.88
CA GLU A 187 -11.66 3.44 -9.51
C GLU A 187 -10.50 3.66 -8.54
N ASN A 188 -9.25 3.65 -9.03
CA ASN A 188 -8.11 4.01 -8.21
C ASN A 188 -8.24 5.45 -7.73
N VAL A 189 -7.96 5.66 -6.45
CA VAL A 189 -8.10 6.96 -5.79
C VAL A 189 -7.15 7.01 -4.60
N ILE A 190 -6.66 8.21 -4.31
CA ILE A 190 -5.93 8.51 -3.09
C ILE A 190 -6.80 9.41 -2.22
N TRP A 191 -6.99 9.01 -0.98
CA TRP A 191 -7.69 9.78 0.03
C TRP A 191 -6.69 10.42 0.99
N VAL A 192 -6.92 11.68 1.34
CA VAL A 192 -6.09 12.40 2.30
C VAL A 192 -6.96 12.99 3.40
N TRP A 193 -6.72 12.57 4.65
CA TRP A 193 -7.29 13.16 5.84
C TRP A 193 -6.25 14.06 6.50
N ARG A 194 -6.66 15.28 6.87
CA ARG A 194 -5.82 16.26 7.55
C ARG A 194 -6.18 16.30 9.03
N LYS A 195 -5.15 16.28 9.89
CA LYS A 195 -5.33 16.47 11.33
C LYS A 195 -5.34 17.94 11.73
#